data_AF-A0A128EZZ6-F1
#
_entry.id   AF-A0A128EZZ6-F1
#
_cell.length_a   1.000
_cell.length_b   1.000
_cell.length_c   1.000
_cell.angle_alpha   90.00
_cell.angle_beta   90.00
_cell.angle_gamma   90.00
#
_symmetry.space_group_name_H-M   'P 1'
#
loop_
_entity.id
_entity.type
_entity.pdbx_description
1 polymer ?
#
loop_
_entity_poly.entity_id
_entity_poly.type
_entity_poly.pdbx_seq_one_letter_code
_entity_poly.pdbx_strand_id
1 'polypeptide(L)'
;MQEHIIHALWSLYPDSLQIGCKGTEYFVEPAQSLDWEAVNTLARELKAKQAAGEARRSFRLSLYQHAGDAESILGTTSDAVQLLLVETAKLVAALHQAQTLAEVRLAAEPFHDAATRLLDKIDAGTVKMPYMSKGLDDVLTDIETRATSVAEVFDNTQ
;
A
#
# COMPACT_ATOMS: atom_id res chain seq x y z
N MET A 1 3.97 29.05 18.59
CA MET A 1 2.84 28.11 18.67
C MET A 1 1.49 28.79 18.44
N GLN A 2 1.28 30.03 18.95
CA GLN A 2 0.04 30.78 18.71
C GLN A 2 -0.13 31.28 17.26
N GLU A 3 0.93 31.73 16.58
CA GLU A 3 0.83 32.28 15.21
C GLU A 3 0.41 31.26 14.15
N HIS A 4 0.88 30.02 14.23
CA HIS A 4 0.54 28.98 13.24
C HIS A 4 -0.95 28.58 13.31
N ILE A 5 -1.54 28.65 14.51
CA ILE A 5 -2.96 28.37 14.71
C ILE A 5 -3.80 29.55 14.17
N ILE A 6 -3.35 30.79 14.39
CA ILE A 6 -4.01 31.99 13.87
C ILE A 6 -4.01 32.01 12.33
N HIS A 7 -2.88 31.67 11.69
CA HIS A 7 -2.80 31.60 10.23
C HIS A 7 -3.68 30.48 9.63
N ALA A 8 -3.74 29.32 10.28
CA ALA A 8 -4.60 28.22 9.85
C ALA A 8 -6.09 28.58 9.97
N LEU A 9 -6.47 29.25 11.06
CA LEU A 9 -7.85 29.72 11.27
C LEU A 9 -8.25 30.82 10.28
N TRP A 10 -7.35 31.77 9.97
CA TRP A 10 -7.58 32.80 8.96
C TRP A 10 -7.78 32.21 7.56
N SER A 11 -7.00 31.19 7.19
CA SER A 11 -7.13 30.54 5.87
C SER A 11 -8.42 29.75 5.73
N LEU A 12 -8.99 29.24 6.82
CA LEU A 12 -10.20 28.44 6.82
C LEU A 12 -11.46 29.29 6.98
N TYR A 13 -11.36 30.44 7.64
CA TYR A 13 -12.49 31.32 7.96
C TYR A 13 -12.14 32.80 7.78
N PRO A 14 -11.79 33.24 6.55
CA PRO A 14 -11.33 34.61 6.30
C PRO A 14 -12.40 35.67 6.62
N ASP A 15 -13.68 35.31 6.49
CA ASP A 15 -14.82 36.22 6.72
C ASP A 15 -15.28 36.26 8.18
N SER A 16 -14.68 35.43 9.06
CA SER A 16 -15.12 35.21 10.44
C SER A 16 -14.16 35.76 11.49
N LEU A 17 -13.15 36.52 11.08
CA LEU A 17 -12.12 37.11 11.96
C LEU A 17 -12.02 38.61 11.70
N GLN A 18 -12.51 39.44 12.63
CA GLN A 18 -12.30 40.88 12.58
C GLN A 18 -11.07 41.25 13.41
N ILE A 19 -10.02 41.75 12.74
CA ILE A 19 -8.86 42.35 13.41
C ILE A 19 -9.17 43.83 13.63
N GLY A 20 -9.39 44.20 14.90
CA GLY A 20 -9.51 45.58 15.32
C GLY A 20 -8.16 46.14 15.78
N CYS A 21 -7.98 47.45 15.68
CA CYS A 21 -6.85 48.15 16.31
C CYS A 21 -7.36 49.27 17.22
N LYS A 22 -6.73 49.43 18.39
CA LYS A 22 -7.01 50.52 19.33
C LYS A 22 -5.68 51.04 19.84
N GLY A 23 -5.23 52.14 19.24
CA GLY A 23 -3.85 52.62 19.40
C GLY A 23 -2.87 51.71 18.65
N THR A 24 -1.80 51.28 19.31
CA THR A 24 -0.78 50.35 18.77
C THR A 24 -1.07 48.88 19.06
N GLU A 25 -2.17 48.57 19.75
CA GLU A 25 -2.56 47.21 20.07
C GLU A 25 -3.59 46.68 19.06
N TYR A 26 -3.29 45.50 18.50
CA TYR A 26 -4.20 44.72 17.67
C TYR A 26 -4.96 43.74 18.55
N PHE A 27 -6.28 43.66 18.37
CA PHE A 27 -7.11 42.68 19.05
C PHE A 27 -7.99 41.97 18.03
N VAL A 28 -8.24 40.68 18.30
CA VAL A 28 -9.14 39.86 17.51
C VAL A 28 -10.43 39.75 18.33
N GLU A 29 -11.51 40.38 17.86
CA GLU A 29 -12.82 40.10 18.44
C GLU A 29 -13.27 38.72 17.93
N PRO A 30 -13.64 37.78 18.81
CA PRO A 30 -14.20 36.52 18.34
C PRO A 30 -15.52 36.85 17.66
N ALA A 31 -15.62 36.58 16.34
CA ALA A 31 -16.90 36.66 15.66
C ALA A 31 -17.91 35.81 16.44
N GLN A 32 -19.10 36.37 16.63
CA GLN A 32 -20.20 35.66 17.25
C GLN A 32 -20.37 34.30 16.57
N SER A 33 -20.32 33.24 17.38
CA SER A 33 -20.47 31.82 17.03
C SER A 33 -19.45 31.24 16.03
N LEU A 34 -18.18 31.13 16.43
CA LEU A 34 -17.40 29.98 15.95
C LEU A 34 -18.06 28.70 16.50
N ASP A 35 -18.47 27.81 15.60
CA ASP A 35 -18.94 26.47 15.98
C ASP A 35 -17.75 25.65 16.51
N TRP A 36 -17.53 25.79 17.81
CA TRP A 36 -16.47 25.08 18.53
C TRP A 36 -16.65 23.56 18.48
N GLU A 37 -17.85 23.04 18.23
CA GLU A 37 -18.08 21.61 18.06
C GLU A 37 -17.54 21.12 16.72
N ALA A 38 -17.76 21.87 15.64
CA ALA A 38 -17.15 21.60 14.33
C ALA A 38 -15.62 21.67 14.38
N VAL A 39 -15.06 22.70 15.04
CA VAL A 39 -13.60 22.84 15.22
C VAL A 39 -13.01 21.67 16.00
N ASN A 40 -13.65 21.27 17.10
CA ASN A 40 -13.21 20.13 17.90
C ASN A 40 -13.34 18.80 17.14
N THR A 41 -14.33 18.67 16.27
CA THR A 41 -14.51 17.48 15.40
C THR A 41 -13.40 17.39 14.37
N LEU A 42 -13.11 18.48 13.65
CA LEU A 42 -11.99 18.52 12.70
C LEU A 42 -10.63 18.26 13.40
N ALA A 43 -10.41 18.82 14.59
CA ALA A 43 -9.20 18.59 15.36
C ALA A 43 -9.03 17.10 15.76
N ARG A 44 -10.14 16.41 16.08
CA ARG A 44 -10.13 14.97 16.36
C ARG A 44 -9.83 14.16 15.10
N GLU A 45 -10.45 14.49 13.98
CA GLU A 45 -10.20 13.82 12.70
C GLU A 45 -8.76 13.98 12.22
N LEU A 46 -8.18 15.19 12.34
CA LEU A 46 -6.79 15.45 11.98
C LEU A 46 -5.83 14.65 12.85
N LYS A 47 -6.05 14.62 14.17
CA LYS A 47 -5.27 13.79 15.10
C LYS A 47 -5.38 12.30 14.76
N ALA A 48 -6.59 11.82 14.44
CA ALA A 48 -6.80 10.43 14.04
C ALA A 48 -6.06 10.09 12.72
N LYS A 49 -6.12 10.98 11.72
CA LYS A 49 -5.37 10.83 10.47
C LYS A 49 -3.85 10.85 10.69
N GLN A 50 -3.35 11.73 11.55
CA GLN A 50 -1.93 11.79 11.90
C GLN A 50 -1.47 10.50 12.58
N ALA A 51 -2.21 10.03 13.60
CA ALA A 51 -1.91 8.79 14.29
C ALA A 51 -1.93 7.57 13.34
N ALA A 52 -2.92 7.50 12.43
CA ALA A 52 -2.97 6.45 11.42
C ALA A 52 -1.77 6.52 10.45
N GLY A 53 -1.36 7.73 10.06
CA GLY A 53 -0.19 7.97 9.22
C GLY A 53 1.12 7.55 9.89
N GLU A 54 1.29 7.87 11.18
CA GLU A 54 2.43 7.48 11.99
C GLU A 54 2.50 5.95 12.19
N ALA A 55 1.37 5.33 12.51
CA ALA A 55 1.27 3.87 12.63
C ALA A 55 1.66 3.18 11.32
N ARG A 56 1.15 3.67 10.17
CA ARG A 56 1.51 3.15 8.84
C ARG A 56 3.00 3.32 8.54
N ARG A 57 3.59 4.47 8.90
CA ARG A 57 5.01 4.74 8.70
C ARG A 57 5.89 3.81 9.55
N SER A 58 5.54 3.65 10.83
CA SER A 58 6.22 2.74 11.75
C SER A 58 6.19 1.30 11.22
N PHE A 59 5.02 0.84 10.75
CA PHE A 59 4.88 -0.48 10.14
C PHE A 59 5.77 -0.65 8.90
N ARG A 60 5.82 0.34 7.99
CA ARG A 60 6.70 0.30 6.81
C ARG A 60 8.18 0.27 7.19
N LEU A 61 8.58 1.01 8.22
CA LEU A 61 9.95 0.98 8.73
C LEU A 61 10.31 -0.40 9.29
N SER A 62 9.38 -1.02 10.03
CA SER A 62 9.54 -2.40 10.51
C SER A 62 9.71 -3.38 9.35
N LEU A 63 8.93 -3.26 8.27
CA LEU A 63 9.10 -4.09 7.08
C LEU A 63 10.47 -3.90 6.45
N TYR A 64 10.93 -2.66 6.29
CA TYR A 64 12.25 -2.36 5.72
C TYR A 64 13.38 -3.01 6.53
N GLN A 65 13.29 -2.97 7.86
CA GLN A 65 14.30 -3.55 8.75
C GLN A 65 14.32 -5.09 8.73
N HIS A 66 13.18 -5.74 8.50
CA HIS A 66 13.06 -7.20 8.64
C HIS A 66 12.99 -7.96 7.31
N ALA A 67 12.37 -7.38 6.29
CA ALA A 67 12.14 -8.01 4.98
C ALA A 67 13.16 -7.59 3.92
N GLY A 68 14.00 -6.58 4.22
CA GLY A 68 14.95 -5.98 3.28
C GLY A 68 14.44 -4.68 2.68
N ASP A 69 15.34 -3.98 2.00
CA ASP A 69 15.01 -2.73 1.32
C ASP A 69 14.26 -2.96 0.01
N ALA A 70 13.73 -1.88 -0.56
CA ALA A 70 12.93 -1.95 -1.78
C ALA A 70 13.73 -2.52 -2.97
N GLU A 71 15.03 -2.23 -3.04
CA GLU A 71 15.91 -2.72 -4.11
C GLU A 71 16.14 -4.23 -4.00
N SER A 72 16.41 -4.75 -2.79
CA SER A 72 16.58 -6.19 -2.55
C SER A 72 15.28 -6.96 -2.81
N ILE A 73 14.14 -6.40 -2.40
CA ILE A 73 12.82 -7.00 -2.66
C ILE A 73 12.55 -7.02 -4.17
N LEU A 74 12.85 -5.94 -4.89
CA LEU A 74 12.69 -5.88 -6.34
C LEU A 74 13.62 -6.86 -7.06
N GLY A 75 14.86 -7.00 -6.60
CA GLY A 75 15.81 -8.00 -7.09
C GLY A 75 15.27 -9.42 -6.91
N THR A 76 14.84 -9.77 -5.69
CA THR A 76 14.25 -11.08 -5.39
C THR A 76 12.98 -11.35 -6.21
N THR A 77 12.15 -10.33 -6.42
CA THR A 77 10.96 -10.42 -7.28
C THR A 77 11.34 -10.67 -8.73
N SER A 78 12.38 -9.98 -9.22
CA SER A 78 12.86 -10.14 -10.59
C SER A 78 13.41 -11.55 -10.82
N ASP A 79 14.21 -12.07 -9.90
CA ASP A 79 14.73 -13.44 -9.95
C ASP A 79 13.59 -14.47 -9.96
N ALA A 80 12.58 -14.29 -9.10
CA ALA A 80 11.41 -15.16 -9.05
C ALA A 80 10.62 -15.15 -10.36
N VAL A 81 10.40 -13.98 -10.97
CA VAL A 81 9.72 -13.84 -12.26
C VAL A 81 10.55 -14.46 -13.39
N GLN A 82 11.86 -14.26 -13.41
CA GLN A 82 12.75 -14.85 -14.41
C GLN A 82 12.74 -16.39 -14.32
N LEU A 83 12.84 -16.94 -13.11
CA LEU A 83 12.74 -18.38 -12.88
C LEU A 83 11.38 -18.91 -13.36
N LEU A 84 10.29 -18.25 -12.99
CA LEU A 84 8.94 -18.63 -13.43
C LEU A 84 8.82 -18.61 -14.96
N LEU A 85 9.32 -17.56 -15.62
CA LEU A 85 9.28 -17.41 -17.07
C LEU A 85 10.06 -18.53 -17.76
N VAL A 86 11.29 -18.80 -17.32
CA VAL A 86 12.16 -19.82 -17.90
C VAL A 86 11.57 -21.21 -17.74
N GLU A 87 11.11 -21.57 -16.53
CA GLU A 87 10.54 -22.90 -16.28
C GLU A 87 9.20 -23.09 -17.01
N THR A 88 8.37 -22.05 -17.08
CA THR A 88 7.13 -22.09 -17.88
C THR A 88 7.43 -22.25 -19.37
N ALA A 89 8.43 -21.54 -19.90
CA ALA A 89 8.82 -21.67 -21.30
C ALA A 89 9.32 -23.08 -21.63
N LYS A 90 10.13 -23.68 -20.74
CA LYS A 90 10.56 -25.09 -20.87
C LYS A 90 9.36 -26.04 -20.87
N LEU A 91 8.42 -25.85 -19.94
CA LEU A 91 7.20 -26.66 -19.87
C LEU A 91 6.40 -26.56 -21.18
N VAL A 92 6.13 -25.34 -21.66
CA VAL A 92 5.39 -25.11 -22.91
C VAL A 92 6.11 -25.75 -24.10
N ALA A 93 7.43 -25.60 -24.20
CA ALA A 93 8.22 -26.19 -25.27
C ALA A 93 8.20 -27.74 -25.25
N ALA A 94 8.22 -28.34 -24.06
CA ALA A 94 8.12 -29.79 -23.89
C ALA A 94 6.70 -30.30 -24.20
N LEU A 95 5.66 -29.59 -23.74
CA LEU A 95 4.27 -29.93 -24.04
C LEU A 95 3.96 -29.85 -25.53
N HIS A 96 4.55 -28.89 -26.25
CA HIS A 96 4.38 -28.79 -27.70
C HIS A 96 4.95 -30.00 -28.46
N GLN A 97 5.99 -30.63 -27.92
CA GLN A 97 6.63 -31.81 -28.53
C GLN A 97 6.01 -33.12 -28.05
N ALA A 98 5.29 -33.11 -26.93
CA ALA A 98 4.71 -34.30 -26.33
C ALA A 98 3.61 -34.90 -27.23
N GLN A 99 3.74 -36.18 -27.56
CA GLN A 99 2.77 -36.93 -28.35
C GLN A 99 1.93 -37.87 -27.48
N THR A 100 2.35 -38.09 -26.23
CA THR A 100 1.71 -39.04 -25.32
C THR A 100 1.49 -38.42 -23.94
N LEU A 101 0.52 -38.97 -23.20
CA LEU A 101 0.29 -38.59 -21.81
C LEU A 101 1.51 -38.86 -20.91
N ALA A 102 2.32 -39.87 -21.25
CA ALA A 102 3.55 -40.17 -20.52
C ALA A 102 4.58 -39.04 -20.69
N GLU A 103 4.75 -38.52 -21.91
CA GLU A 103 5.62 -37.37 -22.17
C GLU A 103 5.12 -36.08 -21.52
N VAL A 104 3.80 -35.87 -21.45
CA VAL A 104 3.20 -34.74 -20.71
C VAL A 104 3.57 -34.81 -19.22
N ARG A 105 3.55 -35.99 -18.61
CA ARG A 105 3.95 -36.16 -17.20
C ARG A 105 5.44 -35.91 -17.00
N LEU A 106 6.29 -36.41 -17.90
CA LEU A 106 7.73 -36.17 -17.87
C LEU A 106 8.06 -34.67 -18.04
N ALA A 107 7.32 -33.95 -18.88
CA ALA A 107 7.49 -32.51 -19.05
C ALA A 107 7.22 -31.71 -17.77
N ALA A 108 6.37 -32.22 -16.88
CA ALA A 108 6.02 -31.57 -15.62
C ALA A 108 6.97 -31.92 -14.45
N GLU A 109 7.76 -33.00 -14.54
CA GLU A 109 8.65 -33.45 -13.46
C GLU A 109 9.61 -32.37 -12.94
N PRO A 110 10.32 -31.59 -13.79
CA PRO A 110 11.25 -30.57 -13.30
C PRO A 110 10.56 -29.51 -12.43
N PHE A 111 9.31 -29.18 -12.76
CA PHE A 111 8.52 -28.22 -12.00
C PHE A 111 7.92 -28.85 -10.73
N HIS A 112 7.58 -30.15 -10.79
CA HIS A 112 7.05 -30.89 -9.65
C HIS A 112 7.99 -30.86 -8.45
N ASP A 113 9.28 -31.15 -8.63
CA ASP A 113 10.25 -31.17 -7.52
C ASP A 113 10.42 -29.80 -6.85
N ALA A 114 10.38 -28.72 -7.63
CA ALA A 114 10.45 -27.36 -7.09
C ALA A 114 9.15 -27.00 -6.35
N ALA A 115 8.00 -27.32 -6.93
CA ALA A 115 6.68 -27.08 -6.35
C ALA A 115 6.50 -27.83 -5.03
N THR A 116 6.77 -29.14 -4.99
CA THR A 116 6.60 -29.97 -3.80
C THR A 116 7.49 -29.48 -2.65
N ARG A 117 8.76 -29.13 -2.92
CA ARG A 117 9.65 -28.56 -1.88
C ARG A 117 9.13 -27.24 -1.28
N LEU A 118 8.49 -26.40 -2.09
CA LEU A 118 7.89 -25.16 -1.60
C LEU A 118 6.60 -25.43 -0.82
N LEU A 119 5.74 -26.30 -1.34
CA LEU A 119 4.47 -26.69 -0.70
C LEU A 119 4.72 -27.36 0.66
N ASP A 120 5.65 -28.29 0.75
CA ASP A 120 6.02 -28.95 2.02
C ASP A 120 6.43 -27.92 3.09
N LYS A 121 7.17 -26.88 2.69
CA LYS A 121 7.58 -25.80 3.59
C LYS A 121 6.43 -24.90 4.01
N ILE A 122 5.46 -24.69 3.12
CA ILE A 122 4.24 -23.92 3.41
C ILE A 122 3.36 -24.71 4.37
N ASP A 123 3.12 -25.98 4.09
CA ASP A 123 2.27 -26.87 4.90
C ASP A 123 2.87 -27.09 6.30
N ALA A 124 4.21 -27.17 6.39
CA ALA A 124 4.93 -27.21 7.65
C ALA A 124 4.94 -25.86 8.40
N GLY A 125 4.40 -24.78 7.81
CA GLY A 125 4.36 -23.44 8.38
C GLY A 125 5.72 -22.72 8.45
N THR A 126 6.75 -23.29 7.82
CA THR A 126 8.12 -22.75 7.80
C THR A 126 8.26 -21.57 6.83
N VAL A 127 7.49 -21.59 5.74
CA VAL A 127 7.33 -20.47 4.81
C VAL A 127 5.92 -19.93 4.97
N LYS A 128 5.81 -18.63 5.26
CA LYS A 128 4.53 -17.94 5.34
C LYS A 128 4.50 -16.84 4.29
N MET A 129 3.44 -16.84 3.48
CA MET A 129 3.20 -15.79 2.51
C MET A 129 2.28 -14.74 3.12
N PRO A 130 2.49 -13.43 2.84
CA PRO A 130 1.65 -12.37 3.41
C PRO A 130 0.15 -12.57 3.19
N TYR A 131 -0.28 -13.14 2.07
CA TYR A 131 -1.70 -13.42 1.80
C TYR A 131 -2.31 -14.41 2.79
N MET A 132 -1.52 -15.32 3.35
CA MET A 132 -2.00 -16.29 4.34
C MET A 132 -2.43 -15.60 5.63
N SER A 133 -1.78 -14.48 5.96
CA SER A 133 -2.14 -13.65 7.12
C SER A 133 -3.21 -12.61 6.79
N LYS A 134 -3.21 -12.10 5.56
CA LYS A 134 -4.14 -11.04 5.12
C LYS A 134 -5.52 -11.59 4.70
N GLY A 135 -5.59 -12.83 4.23
CA GLY A 135 -6.78 -13.40 3.60
C GLY A 135 -6.75 -13.24 2.09
N LEU A 136 -7.30 -14.22 1.37
CA LEU A 136 -7.31 -14.24 -0.09
C LEU A 136 -8.13 -13.09 -0.68
N ASP A 137 -9.34 -12.89 -0.16
CA ASP A 137 -10.27 -11.87 -0.67
C ASP A 137 -9.69 -10.46 -0.58
N ASP A 138 -9.12 -10.10 0.58
CA ASP A 138 -8.48 -8.80 0.78
C ASP A 138 -7.24 -8.59 -0.12
N VAL A 139 -6.55 -9.66 -0.50
CA VAL A 139 -5.44 -9.59 -1.47
C VAL A 139 -5.97 -9.42 -2.88
N LEU A 140 -7.02 -10.14 -3.26
CA LEU A 140 -7.66 -9.99 -4.57
C LEU A 140 -8.21 -8.58 -4.76
N THR A 141 -8.92 -8.03 -3.76
CA THR A 141 -9.39 -6.63 -3.79
C THR A 141 -8.24 -5.64 -3.95
N ASP A 142 -7.11 -5.83 -3.25
CA ASP A 142 -5.92 -4.99 -3.41
C ASP A 142 -5.36 -5.07 -4.85
N ILE A 143 -5.30 -6.26 -5.43
CA ILE A 143 -4.81 -6.49 -6.80
C ILE A 143 -5.72 -5.79 -7.80
N GLU A 144 -7.03 -6.02 -7.71
CA GLU A 144 -8.05 -5.42 -8.56
C GLU A 144 -7.99 -3.89 -8.50
N THR A 145 -8.04 -3.33 -7.28
CA THR A 145 -7.98 -1.87 -7.08
C THR A 145 -6.75 -1.26 -7.73
N ARG A 146 -5.57 -1.85 -7.50
CA ARG A 146 -4.31 -1.34 -8.05
C ARG A 146 -4.25 -1.46 -9.57
N ALA A 147 -4.68 -2.61 -10.11
CA ALA A 147 -4.70 -2.84 -11.55
C ALA A 147 -5.63 -1.83 -12.25
N THR A 148 -6.83 -1.61 -11.71
CA THR A 148 -7.80 -0.63 -12.23
C THR A 148 -7.26 0.79 -12.15
N SER A 149 -6.73 1.22 -11.00
CA SER A 149 -6.19 2.58 -10.88
C SER A 149 -5.04 2.85 -11.86
N VAL A 150 -4.21 1.85 -12.15
CA VAL A 150 -3.14 1.99 -13.16
C VAL A 150 -3.73 2.05 -14.57
N ALA A 151 -4.72 1.20 -14.89
CA ALA A 151 -5.40 1.22 -16.18
C ALA A 151 -6.07 2.57 -16.46
N GLU A 152 -6.76 3.14 -15.46
CA GLU A 152 -7.38 4.46 -15.57
C GLU A 152 -6.39 5.58 -15.90
N VAL A 153 -5.14 5.50 -15.42
CA VAL A 153 -4.09 6.46 -15.81
C VAL A 153 -3.77 6.33 -17.30
N PHE A 154 -3.68 5.11 -17.84
CA PHE A 154 -3.47 4.91 -19.27
C PHE A 154 -4.66 5.40 -20.11
N ASP A 155 -5.88 5.08 -19.71
CA ASP A 155 -7.10 5.46 -20.44
C ASP A 155 -7.30 6.98 -20.48
N ASN A 156 -6.94 7.70 -19.41
CA ASN A 156 -7.04 9.16 -19.34
C ASN A 156 -5.86 9.90 -20.01
N THR A 157 -4.83 9.18 -20.47
CA THR A 157 -3.64 9.75 -21.14
C THR A 157 -3.68 9.54 -22.67
N GLN A 158 -4.65 8.79 -23.20
CA GLN A 158 -4.90 8.62 -24.64
C GLN A 158 -5.95 9.62 -25.15
#